data_AF-I5BS24-F1
#
_entry.id   AF-I5BS24-F1
#
_cell.length_a   1.000
_cell.length_b   1.000
_cell.length_c   1.000
_cell.angle_alpha   90.00
_cell.angle_beta   90.00
_cell.angle_gamma   90.00
#
_symmetry.space_group_name_H-M   'P 1'
#
loop_
_entity.id
_entity.type
_entity.pdbx_description
1 polymer ?
#
loop_
_entity_poly.entity_id
_entity_poly.type
_entity_poly.pdbx_seq_one_letter_code
_entity_poly.pdbx_strand_id
1 'polypeptide(L)'
;MFVIQRVLESSGRLTLLDQSRVIRPHPAFRLFATANTVGLGDTTGLYHGTQQINQAQMDRWSIVTTLNYLPHDDEVAIVQAKNKHFQNEKGRETISRMVRVADLTRSAFMNGDLSTVMSPRTVIMWAENAEIFGDVGFAFRLTFLNKCDELERALVAEFYQRAFGEELPESAANVALS
;
A
#
# COMPACT_ATOMS: atom_id res chain seq x y z
N MET A 1 -2.11 26.73 0.71
CA MET A 1 -2.19 26.02 2.01
C MET A 1 -1.92 26.96 3.21
N PHE A 2 -2.39 28.22 3.18
CA PHE A 2 -2.29 29.15 4.33
C PHE A 2 -3.58 29.23 5.16
N VAL A 3 -4.65 28.60 4.68
CA VAL A 3 -6.00 28.68 5.25
C VAL A 3 -6.17 27.80 6.50
N ILE A 4 -5.54 26.62 6.51
CA ILE A 4 -5.64 25.66 7.62
C ILE A 4 -4.87 26.13 8.86
N GLN A 5 -3.81 26.93 8.66
CA GLN A 5 -2.93 27.43 9.72
C GLN A 5 -3.72 28.11 10.84
N ARG A 6 -4.63 29.02 10.47
CA ARG A 6 -5.45 29.76 11.43
C ARG A 6 -6.52 28.92 12.09
N VAL A 7 -6.80 27.70 11.65
CA VAL A 7 -7.82 26.84 12.27
C VAL A 7 -7.20 25.92 13.33
N LEU A 8 -5.90 25.63 13.21
CA LEU A 8 -5.17 24.71 14.09
C LEU A 8 -4.48 25.40 15.29
N GLU A 9 -4.53 26.74 15.37
CA GLU A 9 -3.97 27.50 16.50
C GLU A 9 -4.94 27.58 17.70
N SER A 10 -4.42 27.85 18.91
CA SER A 10 -5.18 27.80 20.18
C SER A 10 -6.38 28.76 20.25
N SER A 11 -6.42 29.79 19.39
CA SER A 11 -7.57 30.71 19.21
C SER A 11 -8.01 30.79 17.74
N GLY A 12 -7.86 29.68 17.03
CA GLY A 12 -7.98 29.65 15.59
C GLY A 12 -9.35 30.05 15.06
N ARG A 13 -9.39 30.91 14.04
CA ARG A 13 -10.61 31.35 13.35
C ARG A 13 -10.40 31.26 11.85
N LEU A 14 -11.33 30.58 11.17
CA LEU A 14 -11.33 30.56 9.71
C LEU A 14 -12.02 31.83 9.22
N THR A 15 -11.25 32.71 8.58
CA THR A 15 -11.79 33.94 7.99
C THR A 15 -11.95 33.76 6.49
N LEU A 16 -13.18 33.87 6.01
CA LEU A 16 -13.53 33.88 4.59
C LEU A 16 -13.64 35.34 4.16
N LEU A 17 -12.55 35.88 3.63
CA LEU A 17 -12.44 37.31 3.29
C LEU A 17 -13.38 37.71 2.15
N ASP A 18 -13.55 36.82 1.17
CA ASP A 18 -14.49 36.94 0.06
C ASP A 18 -15.96 37.05 0.53
N GLN A 19 -16.28 36.43 1.66
CA GLN A 19 -17.62 36.43 2.26
C GLN A 19 -17.73 37.35 3.47
N SER A 20 -16.67 38.08 3.84
CA SER A 20 -16.59 38.87 5.08
C SER A 20 -17.05 38.11 6.33
N ARG A 21 -16.77 36.81 6.39
CA ARG A 21 -17.32 35.90 7.41
C ARG A 21 -16.20 35.29 8.25
N VAL A 22 -16.44 35.21 9.56
CA VAL A 22 -15.54 34.55 10.51
C VAL A 22 -16.23 33.31 11.06
N ILE A 23 -15.61 32.14 10.85
CA ILE A 23 -16.07 30.85 11.36
C ILE A 23 -15.20 30.46 12.55
N ARG A 24 -15.85 30.17 13.68
CA ARG A 24 -15.21 29.63 14.88
C ARG A 24 -15.29 28.09 14.83
N PRO A 25 -14.18 27.37 14.97
CA PRO A 25 -14.21 25.92 15.03
C PRO A 25 -14.98 25.45 16.26
N HIS A 26 -15.74 24.38 16.11
CA HIS A 26 -16.44 23.74 17.22
C HIS A 26 -15.42 23.20 18.26
N PRO A 27 -15.71 23.18 19.58
CA PRO A 27 -14.78 22.66 20.60
C PRO A 27 -14.28 21.22 20.33
N ALA A 28 -15.10 20.41 19.69
CA ALA A 28 -14.77 19.04 19.29
C ALA A 28 -14.15 18.91 17.88
N PHE A 29 -13.81 20.01 17.20
CA PHE A 29 -13.22 19.97 15.87
C PHE A 29 -11.87 19.23 15.87
N ARG A 30 -11.65 18.35 14.90
CA ARG A 30 -10.41 17.61 14.68
C ARG A 30 -10.10 17.58 13.19
N LEU A 31 -8.81 17.66 12.86
CA LEU A 31 -8.31 17.51 11.51
C LEU A 31 -7.37 16.30 11.46
N PHE A 32 -7.59 15.43 10.48
CA PHE A 32 -6.72 14.29 10.18
C PHE A 32 -6.22 14.44 8.75
N ALA A 33 -4.97 14.06 8.51
CA ALA A 33 -4.41 13.97 7.17
C ALA A 33 -3.51 12.74 7.08
N THR A 34 -3.31 12.28 5.84
CA THR A 34 -2.39 11.21 5.51
C THR A 34 -1.32 11.75 4.57
N ALA A 35 -0.09 11.26 4.72
CA ALA A 35 1.02 11.58 3.83
C ALA A 35 1.90 10.33 3.68
N ASN A 36 2.31 10.03 2.44
CA ASN A 36 3.15 8.86 2.18
C ASN A 36 4.62 9.13 2.56
N THR A 37 5.11 10.36 2.36
CA THR A 37 6.52 10.73 2.59
C THR A 37 6.71 11.63 3.81
N VAL A 38 5.67 11.80 4.63
CA VAL A 38 5.68 12.71 5.81
C VAL A 38 6.15 14.14 5.44
N GLY A 39 5.92 14.55 4.19
CA GLY A 39 6.31 15.88 3.71
C GLY A 39 7.79 16.04 3.36
N LEU A 40 8.59 14.97 3.35
CA LEU A 40 10.01 15.02 2.94
C LEU A 40 10.21 15.12 1.42
N GLY A 41 9.12 15.11 0.65
CA GLY A 41 9.16 14.99 -0.80
C GLY A 41 9.49 13.56 -1.23
N ASP A 42 9.85 13.39 -2.48
CA ASP A 42 10.21 12.08 -3.03
C ASP A 42 11.68 12.04 -3.44
N THR A 43 12.52 11.51 -2.57
CA THR A 43 13.93 11.25 -2.88
C THR A 43 14.13 9.96 -3.67
N THR A 44 13.09 9.14 -3.82
CA THR A 44 13.15 7.78 -4.40
C THR A 44 12.56 7.67 -5.80
N GLY A 45 11.75 8.64 -6.23
CA GLY A 45 10.94 8.58 -7.45
C GLY A 45 9.62 7.80 -7.31
N LEU A 46 9.37 7.16 -6.16
CA LEU A 46 8.20 6.31 -5.94
C LEU A 46 6.87 7.08 -5.87
N TYR A 47 6.91 8.32 -5.40
CA TYR A 47 5.75 9.17 -5.19
C TYR A 47 5.86 10.42 -6.06
N HIS A 48 5.87 10.20 -7.38
CA HIS A 48 5.85 11.27 -8.37
C HIS A 48 4.77 12.31 -8.05
N GLY A 49 5.19 13.57 -8.04
CA GLY A 49 4.31 14.71 -7.75
C GLY A 49 4.14 15.01 -6.25
N THR A 50 4.78 14.27 -5.34
CA THR A 50 4.85 14.69 -3.95
C THR A 50 5.81 15.88 -3.79
N GLN A 51 5.34 16.88 -3.07
CA GLN A 51 6.07 18.11 -2.80
C GLN A 51 6.54 18.11 -1.35
N GLN A 52 7.70 18.72 -1.11
CA GLN A 52 8.15 18.96 0.25
C GLN A 52 7.19 19.90 0.97
N ILE A 53 6.88 19.55 2.22
CA ILE A 53 6.11 20.38 3.12
C ILE A 53 7.10 21.21 3.93
N ASN A 54 6.85 22.51 4.08
CA ASN A 54 7.72 23.35 4.88
C ASN A 54 7.67 22.94 6.37
N GLN A 55 8.76 23.15 7.11
CA GLN A 55 8.86 22.75 8.51
C GLN A 55 7.76 23.38 9.38
N ALA A 56 7.42 24.64 9.14
CA ALA A 56 6.36 25.34 9.89
C ALA A 56 4.94 24.78 9.66
N GLN A 57 4.70 24.05 8.57
CA GLN A 57 3.48 23.29 8.33
C GLN A 57 3.56 21.94 9.04
N MET A 58 4.73 21.29 9.06
CA MET A 58 4.92 20.02 9.77
C MET A 58 4.74 20.17 11.28
N ASP A 59 5.27 21.24 11.88
CA ASP A 59 5.15 21.52 13.32
C ASP A 59 3.70 21.75 13.80
N ARG A 60 2.74 21.92 12.87
CA ARG A 60 1.31 22.07 13.19
C ARG A 60 0.58 20.74 13.35
N TRP A 61 1.22 19.63 12.99
CA TRP A 61 0.73 18.29 13.25
C TRP A 61 1.26 17.82 14.60
N SER A 62 0.45 18.01 15.65
CA SER A 62 0.82 17.67 17.03
C SER A 62 0.94 16.17 17.30
N ILE A 63 0.37 15.34 16.43
CA ILE A 63 0.46 13.88 16.48
C ILE A 63 0.79 13.40 15.07
N VAL A 64 1.93 12.72 14.95
CA VAL A 64 2.34 12.04 13.72
C VAL A 64 2.49 10.56 14.07
N THR A 65 1.70 9.72 13.40
CA THR A 65 1.82 8.27 13.51
C THR A 65 2.27 7.72 12.17
N THR A 66 3.19 6.76 12.21
CA THR A 66 3.59 6.02 11.02
C THR A 66 2.70 4.79 10.88
N LEU A 67 2.31 4.49 9.64
CA LEU A 67 1.58 3.27 9.31
C LEU A 67 2.46 2.45 8.36
N ASN A 68 3.29 1.58 8.96
CA ASN A 68 4.13 0.65 8.21
C ASN A 68 3.34 -0.61 7.85
N TYR A 69 3.97 -1.49 7.06
CA TYR A 69 3.41 -2.82 6.80
C TYR A 69 3.14 -3.56 8.10
N LEU A 70 2.04 -4.29 8.12
CA LEU A 70 1.57 -5.01 9.29
C LEU A 70 2.44 -6.26 9.54
N PRO A 71 2.51 -6.75 10.78
CA PRO A 71 2.99 -8.11 11.02
C PRO A 71 2.25 -9.11 10.14
N HIS A 72 2.96 -10.15 9.70
CA HIS A 72 2.45 -11.15 8.77
C HIS A 72 1.07 -11.70 9.17
N ASP A 73 0.94 -12.14 10.42
CA ASP A 73 -0.29 -12.75 10.93
C ASP A 73 -1.47 -11.77 10.99
N ASP A 74 -1.21 -10.49 11.24
CA ASP A 74 -2.24 -9.44 11.25
C ASP A 74 -2.75 -9.17 9.84
N GLU A 75 -1.86 -9.13 8.84
CA GLU A 75 -2.26 -8.99 7.44
C GLU A 75 -3.04 -10.21 6.95
N VAL A 76 -2.60 -11.43 7.30
CA VAL A 76 -3.33 -12.67 7.00
C VAL A 76 -4.75 -12.62 7.58
N ALA A 77 -4.89 -12.20 8.84
CA ALA A 77 -6.20 -12.07 9.48
C ALA A 77 -7.09 -11.05 8.77
N ILE A 78 -6.53 -9.91 8.34
CA ILE A 78 -7.28 -8.88 7.61
C ILE A 78 -7.71 -9.38 6.24
N VAL A 79 -6.81 -10.00 5.47
CA VAL A 79 -7.11 -10.52 4.14
C VAL A 79 -8.19 -11.60 4.25
N GLN A 80 -8.08 -12.51 5.22
CA GLN A 80 -9.07 -13.57 5.45
C GLN A 80 -10.43 -13.01 5.92
N ALA A 81 -10.43 -11.96 6.74
CA ALA A 81 -11.67 -11.30 7.16
C ALA A 81 -12.40 -10.63 6.00
N LYS A 82 -11.67 -10.15 4.98
CA LYS A 82 -12.25 -9.56 3.76
C LYS A 82 -12.66 -10.60 2.72
N ASN A 83 -11.99 -11.75 2.69
CA ASN A 83 -12.20 -12.83 1.73
C ASN A 83 -12.87 -14.03 2.40
N LYS A 84 -14.20 -13.95 2.59
CA LYS A 84 -14.95 -14.92 3.39
C LYS A 84 -14.87 -16.35 2.87
N HIS A 85 -14.69 -16.55 1.57
CA HIS A 85 -14.49 -17.86 0.94
C HIS A 85 -13.23 -18.58 1.41
N PHE A 86 -12.23 -17.84 1.88
CA PHE A 86 -11.01 -18.39 2.47
C PHE A 86 -11.09 -18.53 4.01
N GLN A 87 -12.26 -18.37 4.65
CA GLN A 87 -12.46 -18.59 6.09
C GLN A 87 -12.49 -20.08 6.50
N ASN A 88 -11.43 -20.80 6.14
CA ASN A 88 -11.15 -22.16 6.58
C ASN A 88 -9.64 -22.35 6.71
N GLU A 89 -9.20 -23.48 7.27
CA GLU A 89 -7.78 -23.73 7.53
C GLU A 89 -6.92 -23.71 6.26
N LYS A 90 -7.39 -24.37 5.19
CA LYS A 90 -6.70 -24.38 3.88
C LYS A 90 -6.62 -22.98 3.27
N GLY A 91 -7.71 -22.22 3.34
CA GLY A 91 -7.76 -20.85 2.85
C GLY A 91 -6.86 -19.91 3.63
N ARG A 92 -6.72 -20.12 4.94
CA ARG A 92 -5.75 -19.39 5.76
C ARG A 92 -4.32 -19.67 5.32
N GLU A 93 -3.98 -20.93 5.02
CA GLU A 93 -2.67 -21.29 4.50
C GLU A 93 -2.40 -20.63 3.14
N THR A 94 -3.37 -20.66 2.22
CA THR A 94 -3.28 -19.96 0.93
C THR A 94 -3.02 -18.47 1.12
N ILE A 95 -3.79 -17.80 1.99
CA ILE A 95 -3.61 -16.38 2.28
C ILE A 95 -2.25 -16.11 2.92
N SER A 96 -1.78 -16.96 3.83
CA SER A 96 -0.43 -16.82 4.41
C SER A 96 0.65 -16.88 3.34
N ARG A 97 0.51 -17.78 2.35
CA ARG A 97 1.42 -17.81 1.19
C ARG A 97 1.29 -16.55 0.33
N MET A 98 0.09 -16.01 0.12
CA MET A 98 -0.11 -14.75 -0.60
C MET A 98 0.58 -13.56 0.10
N VAL A 99 0.42 -13.44 1.42
CA VAL A 99 1.10 -12.42 2.22
C VAL A 99 2.62 -12.63 2.20
N ARG A 100 3.10 -13.89 2.17
CA ARG A 100 4.53 -14.19 2.03
C ARG A 100 5.11 -13.68 0.72
N VAL A 101 4.39 -13.80 -0.40
CA VAL A 101 4.81 -13.17 -1.67
C VAL A 101 4.87 -11.66 -1.52
N ALA A 102 3.85 -11.04 -0.90
CA ALA A 102 3.84 -9.60 -0.67
C ALA A 102 5.06 -9.14 0.17
N ASP A 103 5.40 -9.88 1.23
CA ASP A 103 6.58 -9.60 2.05
C ASP A 103 7.89 -9.65 1.24
N LEU A 104 8.05 -10.65 0.38
CA LEU A 104 9.21 -10.75 -0.52
C LEU A 104 9.27 -9.55 -1.49
N THR A 105 8.14 -9.15 -2.08
CA THR A 105 8.11 -7.96 -2.96
C THR A 105 8.46 -6.67 -2.22
N ARG A 106 8.04 -6.54 -0.94
CA ARG A 106 8.36 -5.37 -0.10
C ARG A 106 9.84 -5.34 0.26
N SER A 107 10.43 -6.49 0.60
CA SER A 107 11.87 -6.60 0.84
C SER A 107 12.69 -6.26 -0.39
N ALA A 108 12.33 -6.81 -1.55
CA ALA A 108 13.00 -6.51 -2.82
C ALA A 108 12.86 -5.03 -3.21
N PHE A 109 11.68 -4.44 -2.99
CA PHE A 109 11.46 -3.01 -3.17
C PHE A 109 12.37 -2.16 -2.27
N MET A 110 12.49 -2.49 -0.98
CA MET A 110 13.38 -1.78 -0.05
C MET A 110 14.87 -1.90 -0.43
N ASN A 111 15.26 -3.00 -1.08
CA ASN A 111 16.62 -3.21 -1.56
C ASN A 111 16.91 -2.53 -2.91
N GLY A 112 15.87 -2.04 -3.61
CA GLY A 112 15.98 -1.46 -4.95
C GLY A 112 15.94 -2.48 -6.09
N ASP A 113 15.61 -3.75 -5.81
CA ASP A 113 15.50 -4.81 -6.81
C ASP A 113 14.17 -4.80 -7.57
N LEU A 114 13.14 -4.16 -6.98
CA LEU A 114 11.83 -3.95 -7.61
C LEU A 114 11.43 -2.49 -7.56
N SER A 115 10.76 -2.04 -8.61
CA SER A 115 10.12 -0.73 -8.71
C SER A 115 8.67 -0.72 -8.23
N THR A 116 8.02 -1.88 -8.17
CA THR A 116 6.60 -2.04 -7.82
C THR A 116 6.43 -2.90 -6.57
N VAL A 117 5.55 -2.47 -5.64
CA VAL A 117 5.33 -3.13 -4.35
C VAL A 117 3.88 -3.56 -4.11
N MET A 118 3.68 -4.65 -3.37
CA MET A 118 2.36 -5.12 -2.97
C MET A 118 1.88 -4.47 -1.66
N SER A 119 0.78 -3.73 -1.75
CA SER A 119 0.04 -3.27 -0.57
C SER A 119 -0.92 -4.37 -0.04
N PRO A 120 -1.40 -4.28 1.22
CA PRO A 120 -2.45 -5.19 1.70
C PRO A 120 -3.72 -5.18 0.82
N ARG A 121 -4.03 -4.04 0.19
CA ARG A 121 -5.12 -3.94 -0.79
C ARG A 121 -4.88 -4.84 -2.00
N THR A 122 -3.63 -4.89 -2.49
CA THR A 122 -3.25 -5.76 -3.60
C THR A 122 -3.46 -7.24 -3.25
N VAL A 123 -3.11 -7.64 -2.02
CA VAL A 123 -3.31 -9.01 -1.54
C VAL A 123 -4.79 -9.36 -1.42
N ILE A 124 -5.61 -8.44 -0.90
CA ILE A 124 -7.07 -8.60 -0.84
C ILE A 124 -7.64 -8.80 -2.25
N MET A 125 -7.30 -7.93 -3.20
CA MET A 125 -7.78 -8.04 -4.59
C MET A 125 -7.32 -9.34 -5.26
N TRP A 126 -6.11 -9.82 -4.95
CA TRP A 126 -5.62 -11.07 -5.48
C TRP A 126 -6.45 -12.26 -4.95
N ALA A 127 -6.75 -12.29 -3.66
CA ALA A 127 -7.61 -13.31 -3.07
C ALA A 127 -9.05 -13.29 -3.62
N GLU A 128 -9.60 -12.10 -3.90
CA GLU A 128 -10.91 -11.94 -4.57
C GLU A 128 -10.86 -12.49 -6.01
N ASN A 129 -9.83 -12.12 -6.77
CA ASN A 129 -9.64 -12.61 -8.14
C ASN A 129 -9.41 -14.13 -8.20
N ALA A 130 -8.73 -14.71 -7.22
CA ALA A 130 -8.50 -16.15 -7.15
C ALA A 130 -9.82 -16.93 -7.02
N GLU A 131 -10.83 -16.38 -6.33
CA GLU A 131 -12.18 -16.95 -6.30
C GLU A 131 -12.87 -16.86 -7.66
N ILE A 132 -12.79 -15.69 -8.30
CA ILE A 132 -13.46 -15.43 -9.58
C ILE A 132 -12.91 -16.34 -10.67
N PHE A 133 -11.59 -16.50 -10.75
CA PHE A 133 -10.93 -17.27 -11.81
C PHE A 133 -10.75 -18.75 -11.46
N GLY A 134 -10.86 -19.12 -10.17
CA GLY A 134 -10.58 -20.48 -9.71
C GLY A 134 -9.11 -20.90 -9.80
N ASP A 135 -8.20 -19.95 -10.03
CA ASP A 135 -6.76 -20.17 -10.19
C ASP A 135 -5.98 -19.04 -9.50
N VAL A 136 -5.19 -19.41 -8.49
CA VAL A 136 -4.40 -18.49 -7.67
C VAL A 136 -3.25 -17.86 -8.46
N GLY A 137 -2.56 -18.63 -9.31
CA GLY A 137 -1.41 -18.16 -10.09
C GLY A 137 -1.85 -17.24 -11.23
N PHE A 138 -2.93 -17.60 -11.92
CA PHE A 138 -3.53 -16.74 -12.94
C PHE A 138 -4.05 -15.43 -12.32
N ALA A 139 -4.74 -15.51 -11.18
CA ALA A 139 -5.20 -14.32 -10.47
C ALA A 139 -4.03 -13.43 -10.01
N PHE A 140 -2.91 -14.01 -9.56
CA PHE A 140 -1.70 -13.26 -9.20
C PHE A 140 -1.17 -12.46 -10.39
N ARG A 141 -1.09 -13.11 -11.55
CA ARG A 141 -0.59 -12.51 -12.77
C ARG A 141 -1.40 -11.29 -13.18
N LEU A 142 -2.72 -11.42 -13.21
CA LEU A 142 -3.63 -10.33 -13.56
C LEU A 142 -3.66 -9.21 -12.50
N THR A 143 -3.47 -9.56 -11.22
CA THR A 143 -3.57 -8.60 -10.13
C THR A 143 -2.29 -7.79 -9.95
N PHE A 144 -1.13 -8.40 -10.12
CA PHE A 144 0.16 -7.81 -9.78
C PHE A 144 1.23 -7.98 -10.86
N LEU A 145 1.54 -9.21 -11.29
CA LEU A 145 2.72 -9.48 -12.15
C LEU A 145 2.72 -8.65 -13.44
N ASN A 146 1.56 -8.48 -14.09
CA ASN A 146 1.45 -7.69 -15.32
C ASN A 146 1.74 -6.19 -15.13
N LYS A 147 1.71 -5.69 -13.89
CA LYS A 147 2.04 -4.30 -13.55
C LYS A 147 3.54 -4.09 -13.33
N CYS A 148 4.30 -5.16 -13.11
CA CYS A 148 5.74 -5.09 -12.94
C CYS A 148 6.43 -4.84 -14.28
N ASP A 149 7.61 -4.20 -14.21
CA ASP A 149 8.51 -4.08 -15.34
C ASP A 149 8.86 -5.47 -15.89
N GLU A 150 9.02 -5.58 -17.21
CA GLU A 150 9.24 -6.86 -17.87
C GLU A 150 10.52 -7.56 -17.39
N LEU A 151 11.57 -6.79 -17.06
CA LEU A 151 12.83 -7.29 -16.53
C LEU A 151 12.70 -7.80 -15.08
N GLU A 152 11.73 -7.28 -14.33
CA GLU A 152 11.46 -7.64 -12.94
C GLU A 152 10.56 -8.88 -12.81
N ARG A 153 9.80 -9.23 -13.85
CA ARG A 153 8.80 -10.32 -13.79
C ARG A 153 9.38 -11.67 -13.43
N ALA A 154 10.59 -11.98 -13.89
CA ALA A 154 11.26 -13.23 -13.56
C ALA A 154 11.53 -13.35 -12.05
N LEU A 155 11.96 -12.26 -11.40
CA LEU A 155 12.19 -12.20 -9.97
C LEU A 155 10.87 -12.33 -9.19
N VAL A 156 9.81 -11.66 -9.64
CA VAL A 156 8.49 -11.76 -9.00
C VAL A 156 7.90 -13.16 -9.16
N ALA A 157 8.10 -13.82 -10.30
CA ALA A 157 7.71 -15.22 -10.51
C ALA A 157 8.49 -16.16 -9.58
N GLU A 158 9.76 -15.90 -9.32
CA GLU A 158 10.55 -16.64 -8.34
C GLU A 158 9.99 -16.47 -6.91
N PHE A 159 9.55 -15.27 -6.53
CA PHE A 159 8.91 -15.05 -5.23
C PHE A 159 7.60 -15.85 -5.09
N TYR A 160 6.82 -15.92 -6.15
CA TYR A 160 5.65 -16.79 -6.20
C TYR A 160 6.05 -18.26 -6.00
N GLN A 161 7.03 -18.76 -6.75
CA GLN A 161 7.52 -20.13 -6.65
C GLN A 161 8.04 -20.45 -5.24
N ARG A 162 8.79 -19.55 -4.61
CA ARG A 162 9.30 -19.72 -3.23
C ARG A 162 8.18 -19.83 -2.19
N ALA A 163 7.04 -19.18 -2.42
CA ALA A 163 5.92 -19.19 -1.49
C ALA A 163 4.90 -20.31 -1.77
N PHE A 164 4.66 -20.65 -3.03
CA PHE A 164 3.63 -21.61 -3.44
C PHE A 164 4.18 -22.97 -3.88
N GLY A 165 5.45 -23.05 -4.24
CA GLY A 165 6.07 -24.26 -4.80
C GLY A 165 5.65 -24.55 -6.25
N GLU A 166 5.05 -23.57 -6.93
CA GLU A 166 4.49 -23.70 -8.28
C GLU A 166 5.14 -22.68 -9.22
N GLU A 167 5.39 -23.08 -10.47
CA GLU A 167 5.94 -22.18 -11.48
C GLU A 167 4.85 -21.46 -12.25
N LEU A 168 5.05 -20.15 -12.46
CA LEU A 168 4.24 -19.36 -13.39
C LEU A 168 4.83 -19.48 -14.82
N PRO A 169 4.02 -19.25 -15.88
CA PRO A 169 4.51 -19.20 -17.25
C PRO A 169 5.69 -18.25 -17.47
N GLU A 170 5.77 -17.18 -16.68
CA GLU A 170 6.82 -16.16 -16.74
C GLU A 170 8.09 -16.53 -15.95
N SER A 171 8.17 -17.75 -15.40
CA SER A 171 9.38 -18.31 -14.78
C SER A 171 10.56 -18.30 -15.77
N ALA A 172 11.77 -18.01 -15.28
CA ALA A 172 12.98 -18.03 -16.11
C ALA A 172 13.22 -19.40 -16.78
N ALA A 173 12.72 -20.49 -16.17
CA ALA A 173 12.75 -21.82 -16.74
C ALA A 173 11.93 -21.95 -18.05
N ASN A 174 10.84 -21.18 -18.18
CA ASN A 174 9.96 -21.20 -19.34
C ASN A 174 10.42 -20.22 -20.44
N VAL A 175 11.07 -19.10 -20.07
CA VAL A 175 11.66 -18.13 -21.02
C VAL A 175 12.85 -18.72 -21.77
N ALA A 176 13.60 -19.65 -21.15
CA ALA A 176 14.70 -20.35 -21.82
C ALA A 176 14.24 -21.39 -22.87
N LEU A 177 12.94 -21.70 -22.92
CA LEU A 177 12.34 -22.71 -23.81
C LEU A 177 11.45 -22.12 -24.91
N SER A 178 11.33 -20.78 -24.98
CA SER A 178 10.58 -20.02 -26.01
C SER A 178 11.53 -19.25 -26.92
#